data_AF-A0A246E3S7-F1
#
_entry.id   AF-A0A246E3S7-F1
#
_cell.length_a   1.000
_cell.length_b   1.000
_cell.length_c   1.000
_cell.angle_alpha   90.00
_cell.angle_beta   90.00
_cell.angle_gamma   90.00
#
_symmetry.space_group_name_H-M   'P 1'
#
loop_
_entity.id
_entity.type
_entity.pdbx_description
1 polymer ?
#
loop_
_entity_poly.entity_id
_entity_poly.type
_entity_poly.pdbx_seq_one_letter_code
_entity_poly.pdbx_strand_id
1 'polypeptide(L)'
;FCGASVGILAMILFSPLLVDVAFKFGPAEYFSMMMLGLLAGATLAKGSAIKGVAMVVVGLLLGVIGTDVNTGTMRFHFGILELSDGLQIVALAMGLFGVADFLKNINQIGGDTKVTSTKVSMKSMRPEAGDIK
;
A
#
# COMPACT_ATOMS: atom_id res chain seq x y z
N PHE A 1 -17.14 -4.88 -18.42
CA PHE A 1 -16.37 -4.98 -19.68
C PHE A 1 -16.66 -3.82 -20.61
N CYS A 2 -17.87 -3.67 -21.16
CA CYS A 2 -18.20 -2.59 -22.13
C CYS A 2 -17.90 -1.17 -21.63
N GLY A 3 -18.20 -0.84 -20.36
CA GLY A 3 -17.87 0.47 -19.79
C GLY A 3 -16.36 0.76 -19.73
N ALA A 4 -15.53 -0.26 -19.45
CA ALA A 4 -14.07 -0.11 -19.48
C ALA A 4 -13.56 0.05 -20.92
N SER A 5 -14.11 -0.71 -21.87
CA SER A 5 -13.77 -0.58 -23.30
C SER A 5 -14.10 0.81 -23.85
N VAL A 6 -15.29 1.35 -23.53
CA VAL A 6 -15.69 2.71 -23.91
C VAL A 6 -14.82 3.76 -23.21
N GLY A 7 -14.51 3.56 -21.92
CA GLY A 7 -13.63 4.45 -21.17
C GLY A 7 -12.22 4.54 -21.75
N ILE A 8 -11.63 3.41 -22.16
CA ILE A 8 -10.31 3.37 -22.80
C ILE A 8 -10.35 4.09 -24.16
N LEU A 9 -11.36 3.83 -24.99
CA LEU A 9 -11.51 4.51 -26.28
C LEU A 9 -11.65 6.03 -26.12
N ALA A 10 -12.45 6.48 -25.14
CA ALA A 10 -12.57 7.90 -24.82
C ALA A 10 -11.23 8.49 -24.35
N MET A 11 -10.51 7.79 -23.45
CA MET A 11 -9.18 8.21 -22.99
C MET A 11 -8.20 8.39 -24.15
N ILE A 12 -8.16 7.45 -25.10
CA ILE A 12 -7.28 7.54 -26.28
C ILE A 12 -7.61 8.78 -27.12
N LEU A 13 -8.90 9.06 -27.34
CA LEU A 13 -9.34 10.22 -28.13
C LEU A 13 -9.05 11.56 -27.44
N PHE A 14 -9.20 11.63 -26.11
CA PHE A 14 -8.96 12.87 -25.34
C PHE A 14 -7.51 13.02 -24.86
N SER A 15 -6.69 11.98 -24.94
CA SER A 15 -5.27 11.99 -24.57
C SER A 15 -4.47 13.16 -25.16
N PRO A 16 -4.53 13.48 -26.48
CA PRO A 16 -3.74 14.59 -27.03
C PRO A 16 -4.10 15.94 -26.37
N LEU A 17 -5.39 16.19 -26.10
CA LEU A 17 -5.85 17.40 -25.42
C LEU A 17 -5.31 17.48 -23.98
N LEU A 18 -5.29 16.35 -23.27
CA LEU A 18 -4.73 16.29 -21.91
C LEU A 18 -3.23 16.53 -21.89
N VAL A 19 -2.49 15.98 -22.85
CA VAL A 19 -1.03 16.10 -22.93
C VAL A 19 -0.60 17.55 -23.20
N ASP A 20 -1.30 18.26 -24.08
CA ASP A 20 -1.02 19.69 -24.35
C ASP A 20 -1.18 20.56 -23.10
N VAL A 21 -2.11 20.20 -22.22
CA VAL A 21 -2.29 20.86 -20.92
C VAL A 21 -1.20 20.43 -19.95
N ALA A 22 -0.85 19.14 -19.91
CA ALA A 22 0.18 18.61 -19.02
C ALA A 22 1.56 19.23 -19.30
N PHE A 23 1.93 19.47 -20.55
CA PHE A 23 3.21 20.14 -20.88
C PHE A 23 3.30 21.60 -20.43
N LYS A 24 2.17 22.24 -20.10
CA LYS A 24 2.15 23.59 -19.54
C LYS A 24 2.35 23.62 -18.03
N PHE A 25 2.37 22.46 -17.37
CA PHE A 25 2.54 22.39 -15.93
C PHE A 25 4.00 22.71 -15.58
N GLY A 26 4.17 23.64 -14.66
CA GLY A 26 5.48 23.96 -14.11
C GLY A 26 5.82 23.08 -12.91
N PRO A 27 7.01 23.27 -12.34
CA PRO A 27 7.45 22.53 -11.16
C PRO A 27 6.48 22.64 -9.97
N ALA A 28 5.81 23.79 -9.79
CA ALA A 28 4.87 24.03 -8.70
C ALA A 28 3.57 23.23 -8.85
N GLU A 29 3.03 23.15 -10.08
CA GLU A 29 1.83 22.38 -10.40
C GLU A 29 2.10 20.88 -10.24
N TYR A 30 3.26 20.38 -10.70
CA TYR A 30 3.65 18.99 -10.47
C TYR A 30 3.79 18.66 -8.99
N PHE A 31 4.46 19.52 -8.22
CA PHE A 31 4.62 19.33 -6.77
C PHE A 31 3.27 19.30 -6.06
N SER A 32 2.40 20.27 -6.34
CA SER A 32 1.08 20.35 -5.70
C SER A 32 0.18 19.17 -6.05
N MET A 33 0.19 18.68 -7.30
CA MET A 33 -0.55 17.47 -7.67
C MET A 33 -0.06 16.23 -6.93
N MET A 34 1.26 16.04 -6.84
CA MET A 34 1.84 14.92 -6.09
C MET A 34 1.48 15.03 -4.60
N MET A 35 1.63 16.21 -4.01
CA MET A 35 1.32 16.44 -2.60
C MET A 35 -0.17 16.26 -2.30
N LEU A 36 -1.07 16.73 -3.16
CA LEU A 36 -2.51 16.48 -3.06
C LEU A 36 -2.81 14.99 -3.08
N GLY A 37 -2.22 14.23 -4.02
CA GLY A 37 -2.41 12.79 -4.11
C GLY A 37 -1.93 12.05 -2.86
N LEU A 38 -0.76 12.43 -2.34
CA LEU A 38 -0.19 11.88 -1.11
C LEU A 38 -1.08 12.18 0.11
N LEU A 39 -1.59 13.41 0.23
CA LEU A 39 -2.47 13.81 1.33
C LEU A 39 -3.84 13.12 1.24
N ALA A 40 -4.45 13.10 0.06
CA ALA A 40 -5.72 12.41 -0.17
C ALA A 40 -5.59 10.92 0.17
N GLY A 41 -4.53 10.27 -0.29
CA GLY A 41 -4.23 8.88 0.04
C GLY A 41 -3.98 8.65 1.54
N ALA A 42 -3.21 9.54 2.18
CA ALA A 42 -2.92 9.47 3.61
C ALA A 42 -4.19 9.53 4.48
N THR A 43 -5.17 10.35 4.08
CA THR A 43 -6.42 10.53 4.83
C THR A 43 -7.43 9.40 4.64
N LEU A 44 -7.27 8.57 3.59
CA LEU A 44 -8.15 7.42 3.34
C LEU A 44 -7.82 6.22 4.25
N ALA A 45 -6.66 6.23 4.89
CA ALA A 45 -6.25 5.18 5.83
C ALA A 45 -7.22 5.08 7.02
N LYS A 46 -7.60 3.86 7.40
CA LYS A 46 -8.44 3.62 8.59
C LYS A 46 -7.72 4.08 9.85
N GLY A 47 -8.42 4.83 10.70
CA GLY A 47 -7.90 5.34 11.96
C GLY A 47 -7.67 6.84 11.92
N SER A 48 -6.54 7.30 12.47
CA SER A 48 -6.26 8.74 12.60
C SER A 48 -5.53 9.28 11.38
N ALA A 49 -6.07 10.35 10.78
CA ALA A 49 -5.47 11.03 9.63
C ALA A 49 -4.03 11.50 9.90
N ILE A 50 -3.72 11.98 11.12
CA ILE A 50 -2.36 12.40 11.48
C ILE A 50 -1.37 11.24 11.39
N LYS A 51 -1.80 10.02 11.75
CA LYS A 51 -0.98 8.82 11.65
C LYS A 51 -0.78 8.45 10.18
N GLY A 52 -1.81 8.56 9.35
CA GLY A 52 -1.71 8.34 7.91
C GLY A 52 -0.69 9.28 7.26
N VAL A 53 -0.78 10.58 7.54
CA VAL A 53 0.16 11.58 7.01
C VAL A 53 1.58 11.34 7.52
N ALA A 54 1.75 11.04 8.81
CA ALA A 54 3.06 10.71 9.37
C ALA A 54 3.68 9.49 8.68
N MET A 55 2.90 8.44 8.40
CA MET A 55 3.38 7.25 7.70
C MET A 55 3.78 7.55 6.25
N VAL A 56 3.06 8.46 5.56
CA VAL A 56 3.45 8.91 4.22
C VAL A 56 4.79 9.67 4.25
N VAL A 57 5.00 10.55 5.22
CA VAL A 57 6.29 11.26 5.38
C VAL A 57 7.43 10.28 5.63
N VAL A 58 7.23 9.29 6.51
CA VAL A 58 8.22 8.22 6.75
C VAL A 58 8.51 7.44 5.47
N GLY A 59 7.47 7.04 4.72
CA GLY A 59 7.62 6.36 3.45
C GLY A 59 8.39 7.19 2.41
N LEU A 60 8.13 8.49 2.34
CA LEU A 60 8.85 9.42 1.46
C LEU A 60 10.33 9.47 1.83
N LEU A 61 10.67 9.60 3.12
CA LEU A 61 12.06 9.63 3.58
C LEU A 61 12.80 8.34 3.23
N LEU A 62 12.16 7.18 3.42
CA LEU A 62 12.73 5.88 3.07
C LEU A 62 12.88 5.71 1.55
N GLY A 63 11.95 6.25 0.76
CA GLY A 63 11.97 6.17 -0.71
C GLY A 63 13.02 7.05 -1.38
N VAL A 64 13.57 8.06 -0.69
CA VAL A 64 14.63 8.92 -1.22
C VAL A 64 16.02 8.29 -1.07
N ILE A 65 16.15 7.19 -0.31
CA ILE A 65 17.41 6.47 -0.14
C ILE A 65 17.82 5.83 -1.46
N GLY A 66 19.04 6.13 -1.91
CA GLY A 66 19.63 5.58 -3.13
C GLY A 66 20.22 6.63 -4.06
N THR A 67 20.49 6.24 -5.30
CA THR A 67 21.05 7.11 -6.33
C THR A 67 19.92 7.88 -7.04
N ASP A 68 20.00 9.20 -7.05
CA ASP A 68 19.05 10.04 -7.80
C ASP A 68 19.26 9.86 -9.31
N VAL A 69 18.19 9.44 -10.02
CA VAL A 69 18.23 9.10 -11.45
C VAL A 69 18.50 10.29 -12.39
N ASN A 70 18.24 11.52 -11.94
CA ASN A 70 18.42 12.71 -12.76
C ASN A 70 19.84 13.28 -12.63
N THR A 71 20.41 13.19 -11.43
CA THR A 71 21.66 13.87 -11.05
C THR A 71 22.82 12.92 -10.80
N GLY A 72 22.57 11.62 -10.60
CA GLY A 72 23.58 10.63 -10.20
C GLY A 72 24.08 10.81 -8.77
N THR A 73 23.47 11.70 -7.98
CA THR A 73 23.91 11.95 -6.60
C THR A 73 23.38 10.87 -5.66
N MET A 74 24.26 10.30 -4.84
CA MET A 74 23.88 9.31 -3.83
C MET A 74 23.26 10.02 -2.61
N ARG A 75 22.02 9.68 -2.27
CA ARG A 75 21.29 10.24 -1.13
C ARG A 75 21.09 9.18 -0.05
N PHE A 76 21.45 9.52 1.18
CA PHE A 76 21.21 8.69 2.37
C PHE A 76 21.79 7.25 2.28
N HIS A 77 22.87 7.02 1.52
CA HIS A 77 23.51 5.70 1.42
C HIS A 77 24.46 5.38 2.59
N PHE A 78 24.86 6.39 3.37
CA PHE A 78 25.68 6.26 4.59
C PHE A 78 26.98 5.44 4.45
N GLY A 79 27.56 5.36 3.23
CA GLY A 79 28.77 4.56 2.96
C GLY A 79 28.52 3.07 2.72
N ILE A 80 27.27 2.62 2.71
CA ILE A 80 26.87 1.24 2.39
C ILE A 80 26.54 1.18 0.90
N LEU A 81 27.28 0.36 0.15
CA LEU A 81 27.14 0.28 -1.31
C LEU A 81 25.79 -0.31 -1.72
N GLU A 82 25.26 -1.25 -0.94
CA GLU A 82 23.96 -1.88 -1.15
C GLU A 82 22.80 -0.89 -1.08
N LEU A 83 22.95 0.22 -0.35
CA LEU A 83 21.93 1.28 -0.28
C LEU A 83 21.95 2.19 -1.51
N SER A 84 22.98 2.15 -2.35
CA SER A 84 23.04 2.95 -3.59
C SER A 84 21.98 2.55 -4.61
N ASP A 85 21.56 1.27 -4.60
CA ASP A 85 20.43 0.74 -5.37
C ASP A 85 19.07 1.02 -4.68
N GLY A 86 19.09 1.66 -3.52
CA GLY A 86 17.93 1.98 -2.71
C GLY A 86 17.49 0.84 -1.79
N LEU A 87 16.32 1.02 -1.15
CA LEU A 87 15.77 0.01 -0.25
C LEU A 87 15.04 -1.10 -1.01
N GLN A 88 15.34 -2.35 -0.67
CA GLN A 88 14.60 -3.51 -1.16
C GLN A 88 13.18 -3.54 -0.57
N ILE A 89 12.21 -2.98 -1.31
CA ILE A 89 10.81 -2.86 -0.87
C ILE A 89 10.21 -4.24 -0.51
N VAL A 90 10.60 -5.31 -1.22
CA VAL A 90 10.13 -6.68 -0.92
C VAL A 90 10.60 -7.14 0.46
N ALA A 91 11.89 -6.99 0.76
CA ALA A 91 12.44 -7.35 2.07
C ALA A 91 11.85 -6.48 3.19
N LEU A 92 11.71 -5.18 2.94
CA LEU A 92 11.10 -4.23 3.88
C LEU A 92 9.64 -4.59 4.17
N ALA A 93 8.84 -4.89 3.14
CA ALA A 93 7.45 -5.30 3.28
C ALA A 93 7.31 -6.63 4.02
N MET A 94 8.13 -7.64 3.69
CA MET A 94 8.14 -8.92 4.38
C MET A 94 8.48 -8.76 5.87
N GLY A 95 9.50 -7.96 6.20
CA GLY A 95 9.90 -7.69 7.57
C GLY A 95 8.83 -6.93 8.37
N LEU A 96 8.29 -5.83 7.81
CA LEU A 96 7.23 -5.05 8.45
C LEU A 96 5.95 -5.87 8.67
N PHE A 97 5.56 -6.68 7.69
CA PHE A 97 4.42 -7.58 7.83
C PHE A 97 4.65 -8.58 8.97
N GLY A 98 5.82 -9.25 9.00
CA GLY A 98 6.14 -10.21 10.05
C GLY A 98 6.14 -9.59 11.44
N VAL A 99 6.74 -8.41 11.60
CA VAL A 99 6.75 -7.67 12.88
C VAL A 99 5.33 -7.22 13.27
N ALA A 100 4.55 -6.68 12.33
CA ALA A 100 3.19 -6.23 12.60
C ALA A 100 2.29 -7.40 13.03
N ASP A 101 2.38 -8.54 12.34
CA ASP A 101 1.59 -9.72 12.67
C ASP A 101 2.02 -10.32 14.02
N PHE A 102 3.33 -10.43 14.28
CA PHE A 102 3.84 -10.85 15.58
C PHE A 102 3.31 -9.98 16.73
N LEU A 103 3.45 -8.65 16.62
CA LEU A 103 2.98 -7.72 17.67
C LEU A 103 1.47 -7.77 17.86
N LYS A 104 0.70 -8.01 16.80
CA LYS A 104 -0.76 -8.16 16.87
C LYS A 104 -1.16 -9.45 17.59
N ASN A 105 -0.39 -10.52 17.42
CA ASN A 105 -0.73 -11.85 17.91
C ASN A 105 -0.08 -12.20 19.27
N ILE A 106 0.96 -11.48 19.71
CA ILE A 106 1.74 -11.82 20.92
C ILE A 106 0.89 -11.99 22.20
N ASN A 107 -0.17 -11.19 22.36
CA ASN A 107 -1.06 -11.24 23.52
C ASN A 107 -2.27 -12.18 23.32
N GLN A 108 -2.49 -12.68 22.10
CA GLN A 108 -3.57 -13.63 21.79
C GLN A 108 -3.14 -15.09 22.00
N ILE A 109 -1.84 -15.33 22.23
CA ILE A 109 -1.28 -16.68 22.44
C ILE A 109 -1.66 -17.27 23.82
N GLY A 110 -2.22 -16.46 24.74
CA GLY A 110 -2.65 -16.93 26.08
C GLY A 110 -4.04 -16.52 26.55
N GLY A 111 -4.73 -15.60 25.85
CA GLY A 111 -6.04 -15.09 26.26
C GLY A 111 -7.09 -15.35 25.20
N ASP A 112 -8.07 -16.18 25.52
CA ASP A 112 -9.29 -16.37 24.73
C ASP A 112 -9.02 -16.63 23.23
N THR A 113 -8.34 -17.74 22.93
CA THR A 113 -8.89 -18.55 21.84
C THR A 113 -10.28 -18.97 22.31
N LYS A 114 -11.27 -18.09 22.11
CA LYS A 114 -12.62 -18.52 21.80
C LYS A 114 -12.49 -19.28 20.48
N VAL A 115 -11.93 -20.49 20.55
CA VAL A 115 -12.59 -21.64 19.96
C VAL A 115 -14.00 -21.41 20.45
N THR A 116 -14.85 -20.88 19.58
CA THR A 116 -16.27 -20.89 19.82
C THR A 116 -16.52 -22.35 20.10
N SER A 117 -16.54 -22.70 21.39
CA SER A 117 -17.11 -23.92 21.90
C SER A 117 -18.59 -23.72 21.71
N THR A 118 -19.01 -23.58 20.44
CA THR A 118 -20.25 -24.10 19.96
C THR A 118 -20.22 -25.49 20.54
N LYS A 119 -21.06 -25.72 21.54
CA LYS A 119 -21.24 -27.02 22.15
C LYS A 119 -21.74 -27.89 20.99
N VAL A 120 -20.82 -28.46 20.21
CA VAL A 120 -21.15 -29.23 19.03
C VAL A 120 -21.71 -30.52 19.60
N SER A 121 -23.04 -30.55 19.70
CA SER A 121 -23.76 -31.75 20.07
C SER A 121 -23.49 -32.77 18.97
N MET A 122 -23.27 -34.03 19.33
CA MET A 122 -23.14 -35.15 18.37
C MET A 122 -24.23 -35.15 17.29
N LYS A 123 -25.40 -34.54 17.58
CA LYS A 123 -26.50 -34.37 16.63
C LYS A 123 -26.23 -33.38 15.50
N SER A 124 -25.41 -32.34 15.71
CA SER A 124 -25.01 -31.36 14.68
C SER A 124 -23.85 -31.82 13.80
N MET A 125 -23.26 -32.98 14.10
CA MET A 125 -22.26 -33.65 13.26
C MET A 125 -22.87 -34.76 12.39
N ARG A 126 -24.19 -34.99 12.45
CA ARG A 126 -24.84 -35.94 11.54
C ARG A 126 -24.98 -35.27 10.17
N PRO A 127 -24.43 -35.89 9.10
CA PRO A 127 -24.56 -35.36 7.75
C PRO A 127 -26.03 -35.35 7.33
N GLU A 128 -26.45 -34.27 6.68
CA GLU A 128 -27.76 -34.21 6.04
C GLU A 128 -27.72 -34.99 4.73
N ALA A 129 -28.86 -35.54 4.29
CA ALA A 129 -28.94 -36.39 3.10
C ALA A 129 -28.53 -35.70 1.78
N GLY A 130 -28.32 -34.37 1.81
CA GLY A 130 -27.82 -33.57 0.69
C GLY A 130 -26.28 -33.48 0.59
N ASP A 131 -25.54 -33.80 1.65
CA ASP A 131 -24.06 -33.72 1.67
C ASP A 131 -23.38 -34.94 1.00
N ILE A 132 -24.17 -35.95 0.60
CA ILE A 132 -23.69 -37.25 0.13
C ILE A 132 -23.85 -37.44 -1.39
N LYS A 133 -23.90 -36.36 -2.17
CA LYS A 133 -23.96 -36.42 -3.64
C LYS A 133 -22.74 -35.77 -4.28
#